data_AF-A0A388NL95-F1
#
_entry.id   AF-A0A388NL95-F1
#
_cell.length_a   1.000
_cell.length_b   1.000
_cell.length_c   1.000
_cell.angle_alpha   90.00
_cell.angle_beta   90.00
_cell.angle_gamma   90.00
#
_symmetry.space_group_name_H-M   'P 1'
#
loop_
_entity.id
_entity.type
_entity.pdbx_description
1 polymer ?
#
loop_
_entity_poly.entity_id
_entity_poly.type
_entity_poly.pdbx_seq_one_letter_code
_entity_poly.pdbx_strand_id
1 'polypeptide(L)' 'MTIMAVDRMAKEVKARGVQVAMLCVPGQHAQSVTNTLVDAGVRSILNYAPVNLSVPAAVRVQYIDPVIELQRMSYFLH' A
#
# COMPACT_ATOMS: atom_id res chain seq x y z
N MET A 1 9.95 -9.87 -15.51
CA MET A 1 9.40 -9.50 -14.18
C MET A 1 8.56 -10.67 -13.70
N THR A 2 8.88 -11.24 -12.54
CA THR A 2 8.18 -12.44 -12.02
C THR A 2 7.15 -12.01 -10.99
N ILE A 3 5.90 -12.45 -11.15
CA ILE A 3 4.85 -12.27 -10.15
C ILE A 3 5.02 -13.39 -9.10
N MET A 4 4.96 -13.02 -7.82
CA MET A 4 5.12 -13.97 -6.72
C MET A 4 3.80 -14.11 -5.97
N ALA A 5 3.56 -15.30 -5.44
CA ALA A 5 2.40 -15.57 -4.60
C ALA A 5 2.51 -14.87 -3.24
N VAL A 6 1.36 -14.50 -2.67
CA VAL A 6 1.25 -13.62 -1.49
C VAL A 6 1.81 -14.26 -0.21
N ASP A 7 1.76 -15.58 -0.11
CA ASP A 7 2.36 -16.37 0.98
C ASP A 7 3.88 -16.16 1.10
N ARG A 8 4.54 -15.82 -0.01
CA ARG A 8 5.98 -15.50 -0.02
C ARG A 8 6.29 -14.05 0.35
N MET A 9 5.28 -13.16 0.41
CA MET A 9 5.46 -11.72 0.55
C MET A 9 6.33 -11.34 1.75
N ALA A 10 6.00 -11.82 2.95
CA ALA A 10 6.75 -11.47 4.16
C ALA A 10 8.23 -11.90 4.08
N LYS A 11 8.50 -13.09 3.53
CA LYS A 11 9.86 -13.61 3.36
C LYS A 11 10.66 -12.75 2.38
N GLU A 12 10.08 -12.43 1.23
CA GLU A 12 10.76 -11.65 0.19
C GLU A 12 10.99 -10.20 0.63
N VAL A 13 10.01 -9.59 1.30
CA VAL A 13 10.13 -8.22 1.86
C VAL A 13 11.30 -8.15 2.85
N LYS A 14 11.37 -9.10 3.81
CA LYS A 14 12.48 -9.19 4.78
C LYS A 14 13.81 -9.44 4.09
N ALA A 15 13.89 -10.45 3.23
CA ALA A 15 15.14 -10.86 2.58
C ALA A 15 15.74 -9.76 1.69
N ARG A 16 14.89 -8.90 1.12
CA ARG A 16 15.30 -7.82 0.22
C ARG A 16 15.37 -6.45 0.91
N GLY A 17 15.02 -6.37 2.19
CA GLY A 17 15.01 -5.12 2.95
C GLY A 17 14.06 -4.06 2.37
N VAL A 18 12.88 -4.48 1.88
CA VAL A 18 11.91 -3.56 1.26
C VAL A 18 11.32 -2.63 2.31
N GLN A 19 11.48 -1.32 2.11
CA GLN A 19 11.01 -0.30 3.05
C GLN A 19 9.75 0.43 2.62
N VAL A 20 9.40 0.35 1.33
CA VAL A 20 8.25 1.04 0.73
C VAL A 20 7.38 0.02 -0.02
N ALA A 21 6.07 0.03 0.22
CA ALA A 21 5.12 -0.83 -0.47
C ALA A 21 3.97 -0.02 -1.07
N MET A 22 3.41 -0.50 -2.18
CA MET A 22 2.16 0.01 -2.75
C MET A 22 1.06 -1.03 -2.51
N LEU A 23 -0.08 -0.59 -1.98
CA LEU A 23 -1.19 -1.44 -1.62
C LEU A 23 -2.35 -1.26 -2.61
N CYS A 24 -2.55 -2.26 -3.46
CA CYS A 24 -3.59 -2.29 -4.49
C CYS A 24 -4.47 -3.55 -4.34
N VAL A 25 -4.98 -3.79 -3.13
CA VAL A 25 -5.82 -4.94 -2.80
C VAL A 25 -7.25 -4.50 -2.48
N PRO A 26 -8.25 -5.41 -2.55
CA PRO A 26 -9.59 -5.09 -2.08
C PRO A 26 -9.58 -4.61 -0.62
N GLY A 27 -10.45 -3.66 -0.27
CA GLY A 27 -10.46 -3.00 1.05
C GLY A 27 -10.48 -3.98 2.23
N GLN A 28 -11.24 -5.07 2.12
CA GLN A 28 -11.35 -6.12 3.14
C GLN A 28 -10.02 -6.84 3.46
N HIS A 29 -9.03 -6.78 2.58
CA HIS A 29 -7.71 -7.39 2.77
C HIS A 29 -6.61 -6.36 3.09
N ALA A 30 -6.91 -5.06 2.96
CA ALA A 30 -5.91 -4.01 3.05
C ALA A 30 -5.21 -3.98 4.41
N GLN A 31 -5.97 -4.11 5.51
CA GLN A 31 -5.40 -4.09 6.85
C GLN A 31 -4.51 -5.31 7.13
N SER A 32 -4.94 -6.53 6.76
CA SER A 32 -4.15 -7.74 7.00
C SER A 32 -2.84 -7.76 6.21
N VAL A 33 -2.88 -7.28 4.96
CA VAL A 33 -1.68 -7.16 4.11
C VAL A 33 -0.75 -6.08 4.69
N THR A 34 -1.30 -4.94 5.11
CA THR A 34 -0.55 -3.86 5.78
C THR A 34 0.18 -4.37 7.02
N ASN A 35 -0.49 -5.10 7.91
CA ASN A 35 0.13 -5.66 9.11
C ASN A 35 1.32 -6.56 8.74
N THR A 36 1.13 -7.44 7.75
CA THR A 36 2.19 -8.35 7.28
C THR A 36 3.39 -7.59 6.71
N LEU A 37 3.15 -6.52 5.96
CA LEU A 37 4.20 -5.67 5.39
C LEU A 37 4.97 -4.92 6.49
N VAL A 38 4.26 -4.38 7.48
CA VAL A 38 4.85 -3.67 8.63
C VAL A 38 5.72 -4.62 9.46
N ASP A 39 5.22 -5.81 9.78
CA ASP A 39 5.97 -6.86 10.50
C ASP A 39 7.18 -7.38 9.69
N ALA A 40 7.14 -7.19 8.37
CA ALA A 40 8.23 -7.51 7.47
C ALA A 40 9.26 -6.38 7.30
N GLY A 41 9.03 -5.20 7.90
CA GLY A 41 9.97 -4.08 7.92
C GLY A 41 9.63 -2.92 7.00
N VAL A 42 8.46 -2.92 6.36
CA VAL A 42 7.98 -1.78 5.57
C VAL A 42 7.67 -0.60 6.50
N ARG A 43 8.14 0.59 6.11
CA ARG A 43 7.97 1.84 6.88
C ARG A 43 7.16 2.89 6.14
N SER A 44 6.91 2.71 4.85
CA SER A 44 6.09 3.60 4.05
C SER A 44 5.14 2.80 3.15
N ILE A 45 3.86 3.16 3.16
CA ILE A 45 2.83 2.50 2.38
C ILE A 45 2.11 3.54 1.52
N LEU A 46 2.07 3.30 0.22
CA LEU A 46 1.22 4.03 -0.71
C LEU A 46 -0.09 3.23 -0.89
N ASN A 47 -1.17 3.72 -0.29
CA ASN A 47 -2.44 3.02 -0.23
C ASN A 47 -3.40 3.49 -1.33
N TYR A 48 -3.77 2.58 -2.24
CA TYR A 48 -4.84 2.75 -3.21
C TYR A 48 -6.12 2.00 -2.81
N ALA A 49 -6.10 1.25 -1.70
CA ALA A 49 -7.30 0.57 -1.22
C ALA A 49 -8.29 1.59 -0.62
N PRO A 50 -9.61 1.43 -0.81
CA PRO A 50 -10.62 2.40 -0.39
C PRO A 50 -10.96 2.29 1.10
N VAL A 51 -9.94 2.19 1.96
CA VAL A 51 -10.07 2.08 3.42
C VAL A 51 -8.92 2.79 4.12
N ASN A 52 -9.20 3.29 5.32
CA ASN A 52 -8.16 3.78 6.23
C ASN A 52 -7.42 2.60 6.87
N LEU A 53 -6.10 2.75 7.01
CA LEU A 53 -5.22 1.77 7.63
C LEU A 53 -4.87 2.20 9.05
N SER A 54 -4.96 1.28 10.01
CA SER A 54 -4.39 1.43 11.34
C SER A 54 -2.95 0.93 11.31
N VAL A 55 -1.99 1.81 11.60
CA VAL A 55 -0.56 1.46 11.61
C VAL A 55 0.14 2.09 12.81
N PRO A 56 1.28 1.53 13.26
CA PRO A 56 2.11 2.16 14.28
C PRO A 56 2.61 3.55 13.83
N ALA A 57 2.88 4.45 14.78
CA ALA A 57 3.33 5.83 14.49
C ALA A 57 4.63 5.91 13.67
N ALA A 58 5.46 4.86 13.69
CA ALA A 58 6.69 4.77 12.91
C ALA A 58 6.46 4.48 11.41
N VAL A 59 5.23 4.15 11.00
CA VAL A 59 4.87 3.81 9.63
C VAL A 59 4.10 4.97 9.02
N ARG A 60 4.54 5.43 7.84
CA ARG A 60 3.84 6.47 7.07
C ARG A 60 2.91 5.82 6.05
N VAL A 61 1.70 6.37 5.93
CA VAL A 61 0.75 5.96 4.90
C VAL A 61 0.37 7.17 4.07
N GLN A 62 0.57 7.06 2.76
CA GLN A 62 0.07 8.03 1.78
C GLN A 62 -1.15 7.42 1.11
N TYR A 63 -2.30 8.08 1.22
CA TYR A 63 -3.53 7.65 0.57
C TYR A 63 -3.63 8.31 -0.80
N ILE A 64 -3.90 7.50 -1.83
CA ILE A 64 -4.13 7.98 -3.19
C ILE A 64 -5.53 7.56 -3.60
N ASP A 65 -6.31 8.55 -4.03
CA ASP A 65 -7.56 8.34 -4.73
C ASP A 65 -7.39 8.82 -6.19
N PRO A 66 -7.16 7.91 -7.14
CA PRO A 66 -7.01 8.26 -8.55
C PRO A 66 -8.23 8.95 -9.12
N VAL A 67 -9.43 8.67 -8.60
CA VAL A 67 -10.68 9.25 -9.09
C VAL A 67 -10.70 10.73 -8.77
N ILE A 68 -10.34 11.12 -7.55
CA ILE A 68 -10.23 12.53 -7.14
C ILE A 68 -9.17 13.26 -7.98
N GLU A 69 -8.02 12.63 -8.21
CA GLU A 69 -6.95 13.25 -9.00
C GLU A 69 -7.36 13.43 -10.48
N LEU A 70 -8.03 12.43 -11.08
CA LEU A 70 -8.58 12.56 -12.43
C LEU A 70 -9.69 13.62 -12.52
N GLN A 71 -10.57 13.71 -11.52
CA GLN A 71 -11.61 14.74 -11.46
C GLN A 71 -11.00 16.15 -11.40
N ARG A 72 -9.95 16.33 -10.60
CA ARG A 72 -9.21 17.61 -10.54
C ARG A 72 -8.60 17.96 -11.89
N MET A 73 -7.96 17.00 -12.56
CA MET A 73 -7.41 17.22 -13.90
C MET A 73 -8.50 17.64 -14.89
N SER A 74 -9.67 17.00 -14.84
CA SER A 74 -10.81 17.34 -15.71
C SER A 74 -11.36 18.75 -15.45
N TYR A 75 -11.39 19.21 -14.19
CA TYR A 75 -11.84 20.57 -13.86
C TYR A 75 -11.00 21.65 -14.55
N PHE A 76 -9.68 21.44 -14.68
CA PHE A 76 -8.78 22.40 -15.33
C PHE A 76 -8.84 22.40 -16.86
N LEU A 77 -9.64 21.51 -17.46
CA LEU A 77 -9.91 21.50 -18.91
C LEU A 77 -11.16 22.34 -19.27
N HIS A 78 -11.78 22.99 -18.30
CA HIS A 78 -12.95 23.85 -18.45
C HIS A 78 -12.65 25.29 -18.03
#